data_AF-A0AAU7CTV9-F1
#
_entry.id   AF-A0AAU7CTV9-F1
#
_cell.length_a   1.000
_cell.length_b   1.000
_cell.length_c   1.000
_cell.angle_alpha   90.00
_cell.angle_beta   90.00
_cell.angle_gamma   90.00
#
_symmetry.space_group_name_H-M   'P 1'
#
loop_
_entity.id
_entity.type
_entity.pdbx_description
1 polymer ?
#
loop_
_entity_poly.entity_id
_entity_poly.type
_entity_poly.pdbx_seq_one_letter_code
_entity_poly.pdbx_strand_id
1 'polypeptide(L)'
;MGLLNFITQGCDSLSATAAPSVTAMGLRMCIALATIMLVWFGVQEALASSQGGPGFSMSRFLSFFMLITFAYVMVKYYDSSIPGLGSSIKGYINGGAQNLVQLIGTDSTDQMMNTLSQAQQNAGPGMVASFEQPYLVLIFAITQVLLGLLSALIAAIVGYGAIASTVVGLLGPVFIPFLVFDKLDFLFWGWLKAFISFSFYKVVAAACLSVLSHILTAYYTNFINATDPATMVKNFPLLLLLILVNVFVLLKIPALTASIFSGSSSGHDGGMGMITTAIMALG
;
A
#
# COMPACT_ATOMS: atom_id res chain seq x y z
N MET A 1 -1.79 -11.56 -20.14
CA MET A 1 -1.52 -10.31 -19.40
C MET A 1 -2.12 -10.46 -18.01
N GLY A 2 -1.29 -10.44 -16.97
CA GLY A 2 -1.76 -10.66 -15.59
C GLY A 2 -2.66 -9.53 -15.09
N LEU A 3 -3.62 -9.87 -14.23
CA LEU A 3 -4.58 -8.95 -13.59
C LEU A 3 -3.89 -7.73 -12.92
N LEU A 4 -2.69 -7.92 -12.38
CA LEU A 4 -1.90 -6.86 -11.75
C LEU A 4 -1.46 -5.78 -12.75
N ASN A 5 -1.13 -6.17 -13.98
CA ASN A 5 -0.72 -5.24 -15.02
C ASN A 5 -1.94 -4.43 -15.52
N PHE A 6 -3.11 -5.08 -15.61
CA PHE A 6 -4.37 -4.41 -15.93
C PHE A 6 -4.77 -3.37 -14.88
N ILE A 7 -4.71 -3.72 -13.59
CA ILE A 7 -5.03 -2.78 -12.49
C ILE A 7 -4.03 -1.61 -12.46
N THR A 8 -2.74 -1.89 -12.64
CA THR A 8 -1.70 -0.85 -12.64
C THR A 8 -1.88 0.13 -13.81
N GLN A 9 -2.11 -0.39 -15.02
CA GLN A 9 -2.39 0.43 -16.21
C GLN A 9 -3.66 1.27 -16.04
N GLY A 10 -4.71 0.70 -15.44
CA GLY A 10 -5.93 1.44 -15.12
C GLY A 10 -5.67 2.61 -14.17
N CYS A 11 -4.91 2.38 -13.09
CA CYS A 11 -4.51 3.42 -12.14
C CYS A 11 -3.68 4.53 -12.80
N ASP A 12 -2.72 4.15 -13.66
CA ASP A 12 -1.86 5.10 -14.37
C ASP A 12 -2.67 5.96 -15.35
N SER A 13 -3.62 5.36 -16.08
CA SER A 13 -4.51 6.09 -17.00
C SER A 13 -5.41 7.11 -16.28
N LEU A 14 -5.96 6.73 -15.12
CA LEU A 14 -6.77 7.61 -14.29
C LEU A 14 -5.92 8.76 -13.73
N SER A 15 -4.73 8.43 -13.22
CA SER A 15 -3.79 9.43 -12.71
C SER A 15 -3.36 10.40 -13.81
N ALA A 16 -3.06 9.93 -15.02
CA ALA A 16 -2.67 10.79 -16.13
C ALA A 16 -3.79 11.76 -16.53
N THR A 17 -5.05 11.34 -16.41
CA THR A 17 -6.21 12.17 -16.76
C THR A 17 -6.53 13.20 -15.68
N ALA A 18 -6.51 12.82 -14.41
CA ALA A 18 -6.95 13.70 -13.32
C ALA A 18 -5.82 14.58 -12.75
N ALA A 19 -4.57 14.13 -12.76
CA ALA A 19 -3.45 14.83 -12.13
C ALA A 19 -3.27 16.29 -12.59
N PRO A 20 -3.38 16.65 -13.89
CA PRO A 20 -3.21 18.03 -14.32
C PRO A 20 -4.23 18.99 -13.68
N SER A 21 -5.49 18.56 -13.56
CA SER A 21 -6.54 19.37 -12.95
C SER A 21 -6.34 19.55 -11.44
N VAL A 22 -5.94 18.49 -10.73
CA VAL A 22 -5.72 18.53 -9.29
C VAL A 22 -4.46 19.35 -8.96
N THR A 23 -3.40 19.20 -9.75
CA THR A 23 -2.19 20.01 -9.61
C THR A 23 -2.44 21.48 -9.91
N ALA A 24 -3.26 21.82 -10.91
CA ALA A 24 -3.67 23.20 -11.17
C ALA A 24 -4.50 23.78 -10.01
N MET A 25 -5.39 22.99 -9.40
CA MET A 25 -6.15 23.39 -8.21
C MET A 25 -5.22 23.64 -7.02
N GLY A 26 -4.31 22.71 -6.74
CA GLY A 26 -3.29 22.84 -5.68
C GLY A 26 -2.43 24.10 -5.86
N LEU A 27 -2.03 24.42 -7.10
CA LEU A 27 -1.22 25.60 -7.40
C LEU A 27 -2.00 26.89 -7.11
N ARG A 28 -3.27 26.96 -7.52
CA ARG A 28 -4.14 28.12 -7.25
C ARG A 28 -4.37 28.29 -5.75
N MET A 29 -4.62 27.20 -5.04
CA MET A 29 -4.74 27.20 -3.57
C MET A 29 -3.45 27.71 -2.92
N CYS A 30 -2.28 27.21 -3.34
CA CYS A 30 -0.99 27.63 -2.81
C CYS A 30 -0.76 29.13 -2.98
N ILE A 31 -1.02 29.69 -4.17
CA ILE A 31 -0.83 31.12 -4.44
C ILE A 31 -1.83 31.96 -3.65
N ALA A 32 -3.11 31.58 -3.62
CA ALA A 32 -4.14 32.31 -2.89
C ALA A 32 -3.84 32.36 -1.38
N LEU A 33 -3.49 31.22 -0.81
CA LEU A 33 -3.14 31.09 0.60
C LEU A 33 -1.83 31.82 0.95
N ALA A 34 -0.80 31.69 0.12
CA ALA A 34 0.46 32.41 0.29
C ALA A 34 0.24 33.93 0.27
N THR A 35 -0.62 34.43 -0.61
CA THR A 35 -0.94 35.86 -0.70
C THR A 35 -1.62 36.35 0.59
N ILE A 36 -2.60 35.60 1.10
CA ILE A 36 -3.28 35.93 2.36
C ILE A 36 -2.29 35.98 3.52
N MET A 37 -1.42 34.98 3.63
CA MET A 37 -0.44 34.89 4.71
C MET A 37 0.65 35.98 4.61
N LEU A 38 1.04 36.38 3.39
CA LEU A 38 1.98 37.48 3.16
C LEU A 38 1.36 38.82 3.57
N VAL A 39 0.10 39.08 3.20
CA VAL A 39 -0.63 40.28 3.66
C VAL A 39 -0.75 40.29 5.18
N TRP A 40 -1.11 39.16 5.79
CA TRP A 40 -1.22 39.02 7.23
C TRP A 40 0.11 39.30 7.95
N PHE A 41 1.21 38.74 7.45
CA PHE A 41 2.56 39.01 7.96
C PHE A 41 2.90 40.52 7.86
N GLY A 42 2.59 41.15 6.73
CA GLY A 42 2.78 42.59 6.55
C GLY A 42 2.00 43.44 7.56
N VAL A 43 0.75 43.07 7.87
CA VAL A 43 -0.07 43.74 8.89
C VAL A 43 0.54 43.59 10.29
N GLN A 44 1.01 42.39 10.65
CA GLN A 44 1.64 42.15 11.95
C GLN A 44 2.93 42.96 12.13
N GLU A 45 3.80 43.00 11.13
CA GLU A 45 5.05 43.76 11.19
C GLU A 45 4.78 45.28 11.19
N ALA A 46 3.77 45.76 10.45
CA ALA A 46 3.35 47.16 10.48
C ALA A 46 2.83 47.57 11.86
N LEU A 47 2.00 46.75 12.51
CA LEU A 47 1.51 47.01 13.86
C LEU A 47 2.64 46.94 14.90
N ALA A 48 3.55 45.96 14.79
CA ALA A 48 4.71 45.83 15.67
C ALA A 48 5.65 47.06 15.59
N SER A 49 5.80 47.64 14.39
CA SER A 49 6.58 48.87 14.20
C SER A 49 5.90 50.09 14.85
N SER A 50 4.56 50.13 14.88
CA SER A 50 3.79 51.24 15.49
C SER A 50 3.79 51.24 17.02
N GLN A 51 3.98 50.08 17.64
CA GLN A 51 3.99 49.92 19.11
C GLN A 51 5.38 50.03 19.74
N GLY A 52 6.37 50.56 19.00
CA GLY A 52 7.74 50.74 19.49
C GLY A 52 8.58 49.46 19.51
N GLY A 53 8.15 48.41 18.79
CA GLY A 53 8.93 47.19 18.61
C GLY A 53 10.16 47.38 17.69
N PRO A 54 11.08 46.39 17.63
CA PRO A 54 12.36 46.47 16.90
C PRO A 54 12.28 46.59 15.36
N GLY A 55 11.15 47.02 14.79
CA GLY A 55 10.93 47.15 13.35
C GLY A 55 10.69 45.80 12.66
N PHE A 56 10.98 45.74 11.35
CA PHE A 56 10.73 44.58 10.51
C PHE A 56 11.73 43.43 10.76
N SER A 57 11.21 42.27 11.14
CA SER A 57 11.99 41.06 11.40
C SER A 57 12.33 40.30 10.12
N MET A 58 13.42 40.72 9.44
CA MET A 58 13.85 40.12 8.17
C MET A 58 14.08 38.60 8.25
N SER A 59 14.57 38.08 9.38
CA SER A 59 14.77 36.64 9.56
C SER A 59 13.46 35.84 9.56
N ARG A 60 12.42 36.35 10.23
CA ARG A 60 11.09 35.72 10.27
C ARG A 60 10.44 35.76 8.90
N PHE A 61 10.56 36.89 8.19
CA PHE A 61 10.10 37.01 6.81
C PHE A 61 10.78 36.00 5.89
N LEU A 62 12.10 35.85 5.99
CA LEU A 62 12.86 34.94 5.12
C LEU A 62 12.47 33.48 5.35
N SER A 63 12.30 33.06 6.61
CA SER A 63 11.82 31.72 6.97
C SER A 63 10.42 31.45 6.41
N PHE A 64 9.51 32.41 6.54
CA PHE A 64 8.16 32.32 6.00
C PHE A 64 8.14 32.27 4.46
N PHE A 65 8.94 33.12 3.81
CA PHE A 65 9.08 33.14 2.36
C PHE A 65 9.69 31.84 1.82
N MET A 66 10.70 31.28 2.51
CA MET A 66 11.27 29.98 2.18
C MET A 66 10.21 28.88 2.25
N LEU A 67 9.38 28.89 3.30
CA LEU A 67 8.32 27.90 3.49
C LEU A 67 7.27 27.98 2.38
N ILE A 68 6.80 29.18 2.02
CA ILE A 68 5.90 29.37 0.87
C ILE A 68 6.52 28.87 -0.42
N THR A 69 7.78 29.25 -0.67
CA THR A 69 8.51 28.86 -1.88
C THR A 69 8.66 27.34 -1.94
N PHE A 70 8.96 26.70 -0.81
CA PHE A 70 9.01 25.25 -0.69
C PHE A 70 7.67 24.60 -1.03
N ALA A 71 6.57 25.05 -0.43
CA ALA A 71 5.23 24.53 -0.72
C ALA A 71 4.86 24.69 -2.20
N TYR A 72 5.17 25.85 -2.78
CA TYR A 72 4.92 26.13 -4.20
C TYR A 72 5.71 25.21 -5.14
N VAL A 73 7.01 25.03 -4.87
CA VAL A 73 7.88 24.13 -5.64
C VAL A 73 7.41 22.68 -5.51
N MET A 74 7.00 22.26 -4.31
CA MET A 74 6.44 20.93 -4.05
C MET A 74 5.19 20.65 -4.90
N VAL A 75 4.25 21.60 -4.99
CA VAL A 75 3.07 21.46 -5.85
C VAL A 75 3.46 21.48 -7.33
N LYS A 76 4.32 22.42 -7.74
CA LYS A 76 4.69 22.61 -9.15
C LYS A 76 5.39 21.39 -9.75
N TYR A 77 6.25 20.72 -8.99
CA TYR A 77 6.97 19.52 -9.43
C TYR A 77 6.39 18.24 -8.81
N TYR A 78 5.12 18.28 -8.44
CA TYR A 78 4.44 17.11 -7.88
C TYR A 78 4.34 15.97 -8.90
N ASP A 79 3.83 16.29 -10.10
CA ASP A 79 3.73 15.37 -11.24
C ASP A 79 4.75 15.67 -12.36
N SER A 80 5.40 16.83 -12.33
CA SER A 80 6.43 17.22 -13.29
C SER A 80 7.84 16.96 -12.74
N SER A 81 8.78 16.56 -13.59
CA SER A 81 10.15 16.29 -13.16
C SER A 81 10.79 17.52 -12.52
N ILE A 82 11.41 17.32 -11.36
CA ILE A 82 12.19 18.36 -10.71
C ILE A 82 13.45 18.63 -11.57
N PRO A 83 13.73 19.90 -11.92
CA PRO A 83 14.95 20.27 -12.63
C PRO A 83 16.19 19.78 -11.88
N GLY A 84 17.05 19.00 -12.55
CA GLY A 84 18.29 18.43 -11.98
C GLY A 84 18.14 17.05 -11.32
N LEU A 85 16.92 16.59 -11.04
CA LEU A 85 16.62 15.31 -10.39
C LEU A 85 15.95 14.29 -11.32
N GLY A 86 15.29 14.76 -12.40
CA GLY A 86 14.77 13.91 -13.47
C GLY A 86 13.45 13.20 -13.16
N SER A 87 13.11 13.02 -11.88
CA SER A 87 11.83 12.44 -11.42
C SER A 87 10.92 13.47 -10.73
N SER A 88 9.61 13.21 -10.73
CA SER A 88 8.62 13.99 -9.98
C SER A 88 8.57 13.56 -8.51
N ILE A 89 8.03 14.38 -7.61
CA ILE A 89 7.94 14.04 -6.17
C ILE A 89 7.12 12.77 -5.95
N LYS A 90 5.99 12.66 -6.65
CA LYS A 90 5.17 11.45 -6.66
C LYS A 90 5.94 10.24 -7.23
N GLY A 91 6.70 10.47 -8.29
CA GLY A 91 7.57 9.45 -8.91
C GLY A 91 8.66 8.97 -7.97
N TYR A 92 9.22 9.82 -7.11
CA TYR A 92 10.22 9.41 -6.12
C TYR A 92 9.63 8.48 -5.05
N ILE A 93 8.46 8.80 -4.50
CA ILE A 93 7.84 8.00 -3.44
C ILE A 93 7.36 6.66 -4.01
N ASN A 94 6.64 6.69 -5.13
CA ASN A 94 6.15 5.47 -5.76
C ASN A 94 7.28 4.63 -6.37
N GLY A 95 8.24 5.27 -7.03
CA GLY A 95 9.39 4.61 -7.65
C GLY A 95 10.34 3.99 -6.61
N GLY A 96 10.55 4.66 -5.47
CA GLY A 96 11.30 4.11 -4.35
C GLY A 96 10.62 2.85 -3.79
N ALA A 97 9.31 2.91 -3.54
CA ALA A 97 8.54 1.73 -3.11
C ALA A 97 8.56 0.61 -4.16
N GLN A 98 8.42 0.92 -5.44
CA GLN A 98 8.50 -0.06 -6.52
C GLN A 98 9.88 -0.71 -6.63
N ASN A 99 10.96 0.05 -6.45
CA ASN A 99 12.32 -0.49 -6.40
C ASN A 99 12.49 -1.45 -5.22
N LEU A 100 11.97 -1.10 -4.04
CA LEU A 100 11.96 -2.01 -2.89
C LEU A 100 11.14 -3.28 -3.15
N VAL A 101 9.98 -3.18 -3.81
CA VAL A 101 9.22 -4.35 -4.27
C VAL A 101 10.08 -5.22 -5.20
N GLN A 102 10.77 -4.61 -6.16
CA GLN A 102 11.65 -5.34 -7.08
C GLN A 102 12.83 -5.97 -6.36
N LEU A 103 13.41 -5.34 -5.34
CA LEU A 103 14.56 -5.90 -4.61
C LEU A 103 14.15 -7.06 -3.69
N ILE A 104 12.97 -6.98 -3.07
CA ILE A 104 12.50 -7.96 -2.08
C ILE A 104 11.72 -9.11 -2.73
N GLY A 105 10.98 -8.80 -3.79
CA GLY A 105 10.00 -9.69 -4.41
C GLY A 105 10.15 -9.80 -5.92
N THR A 106 11.36 -9.62 -6.47
CA THR A 106 11.62 -9.95 -7.88
C THR A 106 11.12 -11.37 -8.12
N ASP A 107 10.14 -11.48 -9.02
CA ASP A 107 9.48 -12.72 -9.41
C ASP A 107 8.55 -13.39 -8.40
N SER A 108 8.52 -13.06 -7.10
CA SER A 108 7.75 -13.84 -6.12
C SER A 108 6.23 -13.84 -6.34
N THR A 109 5.65 -12.70 -6.71
CA THR A 109 4.18 -12.59 -6.92
C THR A 109 3.76 -13.29 -8.21
N ASP A 110 4.54 -13.12 -9.28
CA ASP A 110 4.31 -13.76 -10.56
C ASP A 110 4.61 -15.27 -10.49
N GLN A 111 5.67 -15.68 -9.79
CA GLN A 111 5.97 -17.08 -9.48
C GLN A 111 4.85 -17.71 -8.66
N MET A 112 4.34 -17.04 -7.62
CA MET A 112 3.25 -17.60 -6.82
C MET A 112 1.99 -17.77 -7.68
N MET A 113 1.60 -16.76 -8.47
CA MET A 113 0.47 -16.88 -9.41
C MET A 113 0.69 -17.95 -10.48
N ASN A 114 1.91 -18.11 -10.98
CA ASN A 114 2.27 -19.14 -11.95
C ASN A 114 2.23 -20.53 -11.31
N THR A 115 2.75 -20.71 -10.09
CA THR A 115 2.68 -21.95 -9.32
C THR A 115 1.24 -22.31 -8.99
N LEU A 116 0.40 -21.35 -8.60
CA LEU A 116 -1.04 -21.58 -8.40
C LEU A 116 -1.73 -21.96 -9.72
N SER A 117 -1.43 -21.28 -10.82
CA SER A 117 -2.00 -21.57 -12.13
C SER A 117 -1.56 -22.95 -12.66
N GLN A 118 -0.29 -23.30 -12.45
CA GLN A 118 0.24 -24.63 -12.75
C GLN A 118 -0.38 -25.69 -11.84
N ALA A 119 -0.62 -25.38 -10.56
CA ALA A 119 -1.35 -26.26 -9.65
C ALA A 119 -2.81 -26.45 -10.06
N GLN A 120 -3.43 -25.44 -10.65
CA GLN A 120 -4.77 -25.56 -11.24
C GLN A 120 -4.77 -26.44 -12.50
N GLN A 121 -3.75 -26.30 -13.36
CA GLN A 121 -3.65 -27.03 -14.63
C GLN A 121 -3.16 -28.49 -14.46
N ASN A 122 -2.10 -28.70 -13.69
CA ASN A 122 -1.42 -30.00 -13.51
C ASN A 122 -2.09 -30.93 -12.50
N ALA A 123 -3.07 -30.46 -11.76
CA ALA A 123 -3.90 -31.38 -10.98
C ALA A 123 -4.87 -32.16 -11.90
N GLY A 124 -5.03 -31.76 -13.17
CA GLY A 124 -5.88 -32.39 -14.18
C GLY A 124 -5.69 -33.88 -14.54
N PRO A 125 -4.52 -34.55 -14.44
CA PRO A 125 -4.42 -35.97 -14.80
C PRO A 125 -5.18 -36.88 -13.83
N GLY A 126 -5.63 -36.36 -12.68
CA GLY A 126 -6.57 -37.07 -11.80
C GLY A 126 -7.95 -37.26 -12.42
N MET A 127 -8.40 -36.42 -13.36
CA MET A 127 -9.77 -36.52 -13.91
C MET A 127 -10.03 -37.86 -14.61
N VAL A 128 -9.03 -38.46 -15.26
CA VAL A 128 -9.18 -39.77 -15.93
C VAL A 128 -9.14 -40.94 -14.94
N ALA A 129 -8.44 -40.81 -13.81
CA ALA A 129 -8.43 -41.80 -12.72
C ALA A 129 -9.62 -41.64 -11.75
N SER A 130 -10.25 -40.45 -11.72
CA SER A 130 -11.32 -40.12 -10.77
C SER A 130 -12.70 -40.66 -11.18
N PHE A 131 -12.85 -41.12 -12.42
CA PHE A 131 -14.05 -41.87 -12.84
C PHE A 131 -14.14 -43.25 -12.18
N GLU A 132 -13.03 -43.79 -11.66
CA GLU A 132 -12.98 -45.10 -11.00
C GLU A 132 -13.30 -45.02 -9.49
N GLN A 133 -13.15 -43.85 -8.86
CA GLN A 133 -13.35 -43.65 -7.42
C GLN A 133 -13.92 -42.25 -7.08
N PRO A 134 -15.21 -42.12 -6.73
CA PRO A 134 -15.90 -40.83 -6.57
C PRO A 134 -15.37 -39.94 -5.43
N TYR A 135 -14.69 -40.52 -4.43
CA TYR A 135 -14.09 -39.76 -3.32
C TYR A 135 -12.92 -38.87 -3.75
N LEU A 136 -12.12 -39.29 -4.73
CA LEU A 136 -10.98 -38.53 -5.26
C LEU A 136 -11.43 -37.27 -6.03
N VAL A 137 -12.57 -37.34 -6.74
CA VAL A 137 -13.18 -36.19 -7.43
C VAL A 137 -13.52 -35.07 -6.44
N LEU A 138 -14.09 -35.42 -5.28
CA LEU A 138 -14.56 -34.45 -4.30
C LEU A 138 -13.39 -33.68 -3.65
N ILE A 139 -12.37 -34.43 -3.22
CA ILE A 139 -11.11 -33.88 -2.69
C ILE A 139 -10.44 -32.95 -3.71
N PHE A 140 -10.40 -33.39 -4.96
CA PHE A 140 -9.85 -32.63 -6.06
C PHE A 140 -10.58 -31.30 -6.30
N ALA A 141 -11.92 -31.34 -6.38
CA ALA A 141 -12.74 -30.16 -6.57
C ALA A 141 -12.55 -29.14 -5.43
N ILE A 142 -12.47 -29.62 -4.19
CA ILE A 142 -12.24 -28.77 -3.01
C ILE A 142 -10.85 -28.10 -3.07
N THR A 143 -9.80 -28.82 -3.46
CA THR A 143 -8.45 -28.21 -3.63
C THR A 143 -8.43 -27.15 -4.71
N GLN A 144 -9.09 -27.39 -5.84
CA GLN A 144 -9.15 -26.41 -6.93
C GLN A 144 -9.84 -25.11 -6.50
N VAL A 145 -10.95 -25.22 -5.77
CA VAL A 145 -11.65 -24.05 -5.21
C VAL A 145 -10.77 -23.32 -4.20
N LEU A 146 -10.07 -24.03 -3.31
CA LEU A 146 -9.18 -23.43 -2.30
C LEU A 146 -8.00 -22.67 -2.94
N LEU A 147 -7.35 -23.27 -3.95
CA LEU A 147 -6.24 -22.62 -4.67
C LEU A 147 -6.74 -21.43 -5.50
N GLY A 148 -7.90 -21.54 -6.14
CA GLY A 148 -8.55 -20.41 -6.82
C GLY A 148 -8.82 -19.25 -5.88
N LEU A 149 -9.36 -19.53 -4.69
CA LEU A 149 -9.66 -18.52 -3.69
C LEU A 149 -8.38 -17.82 -3.18
N LEU A 150 -7.30 -18.58 -2.96
CA LEU A 150 -6.00 -18.01 -2.60
C LEU A 150 -5.45 -17.07 -3.69
N SER A 151 -5.51 -17.48 -4.97
CA SER A 151 -5.05 -16.63 -6.09
C SER A 151 -5.83 -15.32 -6.18
N ALA A 152 -7.15 -15.39 -5.99
CA ALA A 152 -8.02 -14.22 -6.02
C ALA A 152 -7.71 -13.26 -4.86
N LEU A 153 -7.39 -13.80 -3.68
CA LEU A 153 -7.07 -13.02 -2.49
C LEU A 153 -5.72 -12.29 -2.64
N ILE A 154 -4.71 -12.96 -3.20
CA ILE A 154 -3.41 -12.34 -3.53
C ILE A 154 -3.62 -11.18 -4.51
N ALA A 155 -4.39 -11.40 -5.58
CA ALA A 155 -4.70 -10.35 -6.55
C ALA A 155 -5.44 -9.16 -5.92
N ALA A 156 -6.42 -9.41 -5.05
CA ALA A 156 -7.18 -8.37 -4.37
C ALA A 156 -6.30 -7.48 -3.49
N ILE A 157 -5.37 -8.08 -2.73
CA ILE A 157 -4.44 -7.36 -1.86
C ILE A 157 -3.51 -6.47 -2.68
N VAL A 158 -2.81 -7.03 -3.67
CA VAL A 158 -1.86 -6.25 -4.47
C VAL A 158 -2.60 -5.13 -5.24
N GLY A 159 -3.80 -5.43 -5.75
CA GLY A 159 -4.67 -4.45 -6.39
C GLY A 159 -5.10 -3.31 -5.48
N TYR A 160 -5.47 -3.63 -4.23
CA TYR A 160 -5.82 -2.62 -3.23
C TYR A 160 -4.68 -1.63 -2.98
N GLY A 161 -3.44 -2.13 -2.81
CA GLY A 161 -2.26 -1.28 -2.65
C GLY A 161 -2.01 -0.34 -3.83
N ALA A 162 -2.24 -0.81 -5.05
CA ALA A 162 -2.15 0.00 -6.28
C ALA A 162 -3.17 1.13 -6.31
N ILE A 163 -4.43 0.82 -6.03
CA ILE A 163 -5.52 1.80 -6.05
C ILE A 163 -5.34 2.82 -4.92
N ALA A 164 -5.08 2.37 -3.70
CA ALA A 164 -4.95 3.24 -2.53
C ALA A 164 -3.81 4.26 -2.67
N SER A 165 -2.62 3.81 -3.10
CA SER A 165 -1.48 4.71 -3.36
C SER A 165 -1.78 5.71 -4.47
N THR A 166 -2.52 5.32 -5.50
CA THR A 166 -2.90 6.21 -6.61
C THR A 166 -3.88 7.29 -6.16
N VAL A 167 -4.93 6.92 -5.41
CA VAL A 167 -5.93 7.86 -4.91
C VAL A 167 -5.31 8.87 -3.95
N VAL A 168 -4.52 8.40 -2.97
CA VAL A 168 -3.86 9.30 -2.01
C VAL A 168 -2.81 10.16 -2.70
N GLY A 169 -2.06 9.61 -3.67
CA GLY A 169 -1.13 10.39 -4.48
C GLY A 169 -1.83 11.45 -5.33
N LEU A 170 -3.02 11.18 -5.87
CA LEU A 170 -3.76 12.18 -6.65
C LEU A 170 -4.12 13.42 -5.81
N LEU A 171 -4.44 13.23 -4.53
CA LEU A 171 -4.82 14.31 -3.63
C LEU A 171 -3.63 15.14 -3.09
N GLY A 172 -2.39 14.75 -3.37
CA GLY A 172 -1.20 15.40 -2.83
C GLY A 172 -1.12 16.92 -3.06
N PRO A 173 -1.33 17.43 -4.28
CA PRO A 173 -1.32 18.87 -4.56
C PRO A 173 -2.33 19.69 -3.75
N VAL A 174 -3.41 19.07 -3.26
CA VAL A 174 -4.44 19.73 -2.45
C VAL A 174 -3.98 19.87 -0.99
N PHE A 175 -3.21 18.90 -0.48
CA PHE A 175 -2.76 18.91 0.91
C PHE A 175 -1.48 19.71 1.15
N ILE A 176 -0.62 19.84 0.13
CA ILE A 176 0.65 20.60 0.25
C ILE A 176 0.45 22.08 0.65
N PRO A 177 -0.51 22.84 0.11
CA PRO A 177 -0.74 24.23 0.49
C PRO A 177 -1.02 24.46 1.98
N PHE A 178 -1.55 23.46 2.69
CA PHE A 178 -1.84 23.57 4.12
C PHE A 178 -0.58 23.64 5.00
N LEU A 179 0.58 23.25 4.47
CA LEU A 179 1.88 23.41 5.14
C LEU A 179 2.18 24.87 5.50
N VAL A 180 1.66 25.83 4.73
CA VAL A 180 1.85 27.28 4.97
C VAL A 180 1.18 27.77 6.25
N PHE A 181 0.23 27.01 6.80
CA PHE A 181 -0.45 27.36 8.04
C PHE A 181 0.03 26.47 9.19
N ASP A 182 0.62 27.07 10.23
CA ASP A 182 1.05 26.38 11.45
C ASP A 182 -0.08 25.62 12.18
N LYS A 183 -1.35 25.91 11.88
CA LYS A 183 -2.52 25.21 12.47
C LYS A 183 -3.08 24.09 11.58
N LEU A 184 -2.73 24.07 10.30
CA LEU A 184 -3.23 23.10 9.32
C LEU A 184 -2.12 22.23 8.73
N ASP A 185 -0.87 22.40 9.21
CA ASP A 185 0.29 21.59 8.85
C ASP A 185 0.07 20.10 9.12
N PHE A 186 -0.72 19.75 10.14
CA PHE A 186 -1.11 18.38 10.45
C PHE A 186 -1.82 17.68 9.27
N LEU A 187 -2.52 18.42 8.42
CA LEU A 187 -3.20 17.87 7.24
C LEU A 187 -2.19 17.43 6.18
N PHE A 188 -1.13 18.24 5.98
CA PHE A 188 0.00 17.88 5.14
C PHE A 188 0.74 16.66 5.70
N TRP A 189 1.09 16.68 6.98
CA TRP A 189 1.82 15.58 7.62
C TRP A 189 1.01 14.28 7.67
N GLY A 190 -0.29 14.37 7.95
CA GLY A 190 -1.21 13.25 7.94
C GLY A 190 -1.33 12.63 6.55
N TRP A 191 -1.51 13.46 5.52
CA TRP A 191 -1.51 13.01 4.13
C TRP A 191 -0.17 12.37 3.73
N LEU A 192 0.96 13.00 4.02
CA LEU A 192 2.29 12.49 3.63
C LEU A 192 2.56 11.13 4.28
N LYS A 193 2.26 11.01 5.57
CA LYS A 193 2.35 9.74 6.31
C LYS A 193 1.46 8.66 5.69
N ALA A 194 0.21 9.00 5.34
CA ALA A 194 -0.70 8.09 4.67
C ALA A 194 -0.17 7.67 3.29
N PHE A 195 0.32 8.63 2.49
CA PHE A 195 0.82 8.37 1.15
C PHE A 195 2.02 7.41 1.15
N ILE A 196 2.96 7.63 2.07
CA ILE A 196 4.10 6.73 2.26
C ILE A 196 3.62 5.35 2.74
N SER A 197 2.73 5.30 3.75
CA SER A 197 2.19 4.03 4.27
C SER A 197 1.52 3.18 3.19
N PHE A 198 0.65 3.79 2.35
CA PHE A 198 0.00 3.09 1.24
C PHE A 198 0.96 2.71 0.12
N SER A 199 2.00 3.50 -0.12
CA SER A 199 3.05 3.14 -1.09
C SER A 199 3.84 1.91 -0.62
N PHE A 200 4.13 1.84 0.68
CA PHE A 200 4.81 0.70 1.31
C PHE A 200 3.93 -0.54 1.49
N TYR A 201 2.60 -0.42 1.44
CA TYR A 201 1.71 -1.57 1.44
C TYR A 201 2.08 -2.60 0.35
N LYS A 202 2.44 -2.13 -0.86
CA LYS A 202 2.90 -2.99 -1.95
C LYS A 202 4.20 -3.73 -1.59
N VAL A 203 5.11 -3.05 -0.90
CA VAL A 203 6.40 -3.60 -0.44
C VAL A 203 6.17 -4.69 0.59
N VAL A 204 5.34 -4.43 1.61
CA VAL A 204 5.00 -5.41 2.66
C VAL A 204 4.27 -6.60 2.05
N ALA A 205 3.32 -6.36 1.14
CA ALA A 205 2.64 -7.43 0.42
C ALA A 205 3.62 -8.30 -0.37
N ALA A 206 4.54 -7.69 -1.14
CA ALA A 206 5.57 -8.42 -1.89
C ALA A 206 6.49 -9.24 -0.98
N ALA A 207 6.90 -8.68 0.17
CA ALA A 207 7.72 -9.38 1.16
C ALA A 207 6.99 -10.61 1.74
N CYS A 208 5.75 -10.43 2.18
CA CYS A 208 4.92 -11.54 2.69
C CYS A 208 4.71 -12.61 1.61
N LEU A 209 4.36 -12.20 0.38
CA LEU A 209 4.18 -13.12 -0.74
C LEU A 209 5.46 -13.87 -1.10
N SER A 210 6.63 -13.23 -0.98
CA SER A 210 7.91 -13.91 -1.17
C SER A 210 8.11 -15.04 -0.18
N VAL A 211 7.87 -14.79 1.11
CA VAL A 211 7.95 -15.83 2.15
C VAL A 211 6.92 -16.95 1.91
N LEU A 212 5.68 -16.58 1.61
CA LEU A 212 4.59 -17.54 1.36
C LEU A 212 4.83 -18.39 0.10
N SER A 213 5.38 -17.80 -0.96
CA SER A 213 5.69 -18.49 -2.22
C SER A 213 6.73 -19.60 -2.01
N HIS A 214 7.78 -19.35 -1.22
CA HIS A 214 8.80 -20.36 -0.92
C HIS A 214 8.19 -21.56 -0.16
N ILE A 215 7.33 -21.28 0.84
CA ILE A 215 6.68 -22.33 1.64
C ILE A 215 5.71 -23.15 0.78
N LEU A 216 4.88 -22.48 -0.03
CA LEU A 216 3.91 -23.13 -0.92
C LEU A 216 4.61 -23.98 -1.98
N THR A 217 5.65 -23.46 -2.62
CA THR A 217 6.39 -24.14 -3.71
C THR A 217 7.15 -25.37 -3.19
N ALA A 218 7.79 -25.26 -2.02
CA ALA A 218 8.43 -26.39 -1.36
C ALA A 218 7.42 -27.51 -1.03
N TYR A 219 6.24 -27.15 -0.53
CA TYR A 219 5.21 -28.14 -0.22
C TYR A 219 4.58 -28.77 -1.47
N TYR A 220 4.29 -27.96 -2.48
CA TYR A 220 3.67 -28.42 -3.73
C TYR A 220 4.57 -29.39 -4.51
N THR A 221 5.88 -29.14 -4.57
CA THR A 221 6.83 -30.05 -5.21
C THR A 221 6.85 -31.42 -4.53
N ASN A 222 6.66 -31.48 -3.20
CA ASN A 222 6.54 -32.75 -2.46
C ASN A 222 5.17 -33.43 -2.68
N PHE A 223 4.14 -32.67 -3.06
CA PHE A 223 2.79 -33.19 -3.28
C PHE A 223 2.62 -33.82 -4.68
N ILE A 224 3.21 -33.24 -5.74
CA ILE A 224 3.15 -33.80 -7.10
C ILE A 224 4.02 -35.05 -7.26
N ASN A 225 5.18 -35.08 -6.60
CA ASN A 225 6.08 -36.24 -6.65
C ASN A 225 5.56 -37.44 -5.82
N ALA A 226 4.39 -37.32 -5.19
CA ALA A 226 3.72 -38.43 -4.53
C ALA A 226 3.03 -39.31 -5.60
N THR A 227 3.78 -40.23 -6.18
CA THR A 227 3.29 -41.23 -7.16
C THR A 227 2.26 -42.21 -6.57
N ASP A 228 2.00 -42.15 -5.27
CA ASP A 228 1.13 -43.06 -4.53
C ASP A 228 -0.13 -42.34 -3.98
N PRO A 229 -1.35 -42.68 -4.45
CA PRO A 229 -2.63 -42.09 -4.02
C PRO A 229 -2.86 -42.03 -2.50
N ALA A 230 -2.33 -42.99 -1.74
CA ALA A 230 -2.45 -43.01 -0.27
C ALA A 230 -1.70 -41.83 0.38
N THR A 231 -0.60 -41.39 -0.24
CA THR A 231 0.24 -40.29 0.25
C THR A 231 -0.39 -38.93 -0.04
N MET A 232 -1.13 -38.78 -1.14
CA MET A 232 -1.93 -37.58 -1.43
C MET A 232 -3.03 -37.35 -0.38
N VAL A 233 -3.76 -38.41 0.00
CA VAL A 233 -4.83 -38.31 1.02
C VAL A 233 -4.24 -38.00 2.39
N LYS A 234 -3.09 -38.57 2.75
CA LYS A 234 -2.40 -38.32 4.02
C LYS A 234 -1.86 -36.89 4.13
N ASN A 235 -1.41 -36.30 3.02
CA ASN A 235 -0.84 -34.95 2.99
C ASN A 235 -1.91 -33.86 2.80
N PHE A 236 -3.12 -34.21 2.34
CA PHE A 236 -4.23 -33.27 2.16
C PHE A 236 -4.55 -32.35 3.36
N PRO A 237 -4.56 -32.82 4.64
CA PRO A 237 -4.84 -31.96 5.78
C PRO A 237 -3.78 -30.87 5.97
N LEU A 238 -2.52 -31.17 5.64
CA LEU A 238 -1.42 -30.25 5.77
C LEU A 238 -1.44 -29.19 4.65
N LEU A 239 -1.89 -29.54 3.44
CA LEU A 239 -2.18 -28.56 2.37
C LEU A 239 -3.29 -27.58 2.81
N LEU A 240 -4.38 -28.09 3.40
CA LEU A 240 -5.49 -27.27 3.86
C LEU A 240 -5.05 -26.31 4.98
N LEU A 241 -4.26 -26.80 5.94
CA LEU A 241 -3.67 -25.97 6.99
C LEU A 241 -2.73 -24.90 6.42
N LEU A 242 -1.88 -25.25 5.45
CA LEU A 242 -0.97 -24.31 4.80
C LEU A 242 -1.74 -23.20 4.08
N ILE A 243 -2.80 -23.54 3.34
CA ILE A 243 -3.67 -22.55 2.68
C ILE A 243 -4.34 -21.64 3.72
N LEU A 244 -4.85 -22.19 4.82
CA LEU A 244 -5.45 -21.39 5.90
C LEU A 244 -4.45 -20.41 6.51
N VAL A 245 -3.21 -20.84 6.77
CA VAL A 245 -2.14 -19.97 7.29
C VAL A 245 -1.82 -18.87 6.27
N ASN A 246 -1.73 -19.21 4.98
CA ASN A 246 -1.51 -18.23 3.92
C ASN A 246 -2.63 -17.17 3.88
N VAL A 247 -3.89 -17.60 3.89
CA VAL A 247 -5.05 -16.70 3.93
C VAL A 247 -5.00 -15.81 5.18
N PHE A 248 -4.68 -16.37 6.35
CA PHE A 248 -4.57 -15.61 7.59
C PHE A 248 -3.48 -14.53 7.53
N VAL A 249 -2.28 -14.86 7.04
CA VAL A 249 -1.17 -13.91 6.90
C VAL A 249 -1.53 -12.80 5.91
N LEU A 250 -2.15 -13.16 4.78
CA LEU A 250 -2.57 -12.22 3.75
C LEU A 250 -3.57 -11.19 4.30
N LEU A 251 -4.57 -11.62 5.08
CA LEU A 251 -5.54 -10.72 5.71
C LEU A 251 -4.91 -9.77 6.75
N LYS A 252 -3.74 -10.10 7.30
CA LYS A 252 -3.04 -9.26 8.28
C LYS A 252 -2.03 -8.29 7.65
N ILE A 253 -1.75 -8.35 6.35
CA ILE A 253 -0.87 -7.39 5.64
C ILE A 253 -1.24 -5.91 5.91
N PRO A 254 -2.53 -5.51 5.90
CA PRO A 254 -2.91 -4.14 6.23
C PRO A 254 -2.50 -3.72 7.65
N ALA A 255 -2.70 -4.62 8.63
CA ALA A 255 -2.34 -4.36 10.02
C ALA A 255 -0.82 -4.30 10.22
N LEU A 256 -0.05 -5.13 9.51
CA LEU A 256 1.41 -5.10 9.53
C LEU A 256 1.95 -3.79 8.94
N THR A 257 1.37 -3.31 7.84
CA THR A 257 1.76 -2.02 7.27
C THR A 257 1.41 -0.88 8.23
N ALA A 258 0.20 -0.91 8.81
CA ALA A 258 -0.24 0.11 9.76
C ALA A 258 0.64 0.15 11.02
N SER A 259 1.04 -0.99 11.58
CA SER A 259 1.88 -1.05 12.79
C SER A 259 3.28 -0.47 12.56
N ILE A 260 3.88 -0.71 11.39
CA ILE A 260 5.19 -0.15 11.00
C ILE A 260 5.14 1.39 11.01
N PHE A 261 4.09 1.99 10.47
CA PHE A 261 3.99 3.46 10.35
C PHE A 261 3.32 4.14 11.55
N SER A 262 2.59 3.41 12.40
CA SER A 262 1.94 3.97 13.60
C SER A 262 2.79 3.84 14.86
N GLY A 263 3.83 2.99 14.86
CA GLY A 263 4.69 2.76 16.02
C GLY A 263 4.00 1.96 17.15
N SER A 264 2.73 1.62 17.01
CA SER A 264 2.04 0.69 17.89
C SER A 264 2.16 -0.73 17.33
N SER A 265 2.81 -1.63 18.06
CA SER A 265 2.73 -3.07 17.81
C SER A 265 1.35 -3.59 18.22
N SER A 266 0.30 -3.24 17.47
CA SER A 266 -1.06 -3.76 17.67
C SER A 266 -1.15 -5.21 17.16
N GLY A 267 -0.50 -6.11 17.89
CA GLY A 267 -0.54 -7.56 17.71
C GLY A 267 -1.70 -8.24 18.44
N HIS A 268 -2.79 -7.53 18.79
CA HIS A 268 -3.88 -8.07 19.61
C HIS A 268 -5.29 -7.66 19.12
N ASP A 269 -5.56 -7.83 17.82
CA ASP A 269 -6.93 -7.91 17.29
C ASP A 269 -7.32 -9.37 17.05
N GLY A 270 -7.41 -10.11 18.15
CA GLY A 270 -7.82 -11.51 18.18
C GLY A 270 -8.23 -11.91 19.60
N GLY A 271 -9.46 -11.56 19.99
CA GLY A 271 -10.21 -12.31 21.01
C GLY A 271 -10.11 -11.93 22.50
N MET A 272 -9.21 -11.04 22.94
CA MET A 272 -9.04 -10.80 24.39
C MET A 272 -9.76 -9.56 24.98
N GLY A 273 -10.35 -8.71 24.13
CA GLY A 273 -11.05 -7.49 24.57
C GLY A 273 -12.40 -7.71 25.28
N MET A 274 -12.94 -8.93 25.23
CA MET A 274 -14.19 -9.30 25.91
C MET A 274 -13.96 -9.99 27.26
N ILE A 275 -12.73 -10.42 27.56
CA ILE A 275 -12.43 -11.18 28.78
C ILE A 275 -11.89 -10.25 29.87
N THR A 276 -11.16 -9.19 29.50
CA THR A 276 -10.71 -8.17 30.45
C THR A 276 -11.83 -7.28 30.96
N THR A 277 -12.85 -6.99 30.13
CA THR A 277 -14.06 -6.29 30.59
C THR A 277 -14.97 -7.19 31.43
N ALA A 278 -14.98 -8.50 31.19
CA ALA A 278 -15.71 -9.45 32.03
C ALA A 278 -15.00 -9.71 33.38
N ILE A 279 -13.67 -9.73 33.43
CA ILE A 279 -12.90 -9.92 34.67
C ILE A 279 -12.85 -8.63 35.50
N MET A 280 -12.78 -7.45 34.87
CA MET A 280 -12.90 -6.17 35.60
C MET A 280 -14.33 -5.82 36.01
N ALA A 281 -15.35 -6.52 35.50
CA ALA A 281 -16.74 -6.40 35.97
C ALA A 281 -17.09 -7.42 37.06
N LEU A 282 -16.18 -8.35 37.39
CA LEU A 282 -16.36 -9.39 38.42
C LEU A 282 -15.29 -9.33 39.54
N GLY A 283 -14.46 -8.29 39.57
CA GLY A 283 -13.47 -8.02 40.60
C GLY A 283 -13.84 -6.81 41.45
#